data_AF-A0A962Q6N8-F1
#
_entry.id   AF-A0A962Q6N8-F1
#
_cell.length_a   1.000
_cell.length_b   1.000
_cell.length_c   1.000
_cell.angle_alpha   90.00
_cell.angle_beta   90.00
_cell.angle_gamma   90.00
#
_symmetry.space_group_name_H-M   'P 1'
#
loop_
_entity.id
_entity.type
_entity.pdbx_description
1 polymer ?
#
loop_
_entity_poly.entity_id
_entity_poly.type
_entity_poly.pdbx_seq_one_letter_code
_entity_poly.pdbx_strand_id
1 'polypeptide(L)'
;RGTYIFPPGPSVRLTTDLIAYTVENIPRWNPTNICSYHLQEAGATPTQELAYALSTAIAILDAVRDSGQIPADRFAAVVGRISFFVNAGIRFVEETCKLRAFGAMWDRLAAQRYGVS
;
A
#
# COMPACT_ATOMS: atom_id res chain seq x y z
N ARG A 1 -7.21 -13.02 -4.85
CA ARG A 1 -6.19 -14.09 -4.92
C ARG A 1 -6.62 -15.40 -4.25
N GLY A 2 -7.49 -15.39 -3.24
CA GLY A 2 -8.09 -16.63 -2.69
C GLY A 2 -7.19 -17.45 -1.77
N THR A 3 -6.12 -16.86 -1.25
CA THR A 3 -5.09 -17.54 -0.42
C THR A 3 -5.10 -17.06 1.04
N TYR A 4 -6.22 -16.50 1.53
CA TYR A 4 -6.33 -16.04 2.91
C TYR A 4 -6.58 -17.23 3.85
N ILE A 5 -6.11 -17.13 5.09
CA ILE A 5 -6.32 -18.15 6.13
C ILE A 5 -7.26 -17.59 7.20
N PHE A 6 -6.95 -16.42 7.74
CA PHE A 6 -7.73 -15.78 8.79
C PHE A 6 -8.80 -14.83 8.20
N PRO A 7 -9.84 -14.50 8.98
CA PRO A 7 -10.76 -13.42 8.63
C PRO A 7 -10.05 -12.07 8.45
N PRO A 8 -10.73 -11.06 7.86
CA PRO A 8 -10.12 -9.76 7.56
C PRO A 8 -9.47 -9.06 8.77
N GLY A 9 -10.15 -8.97 9.91
CA GLY A 9 -9.64 -8.26 11.09
C GLY A 9 -8.30 -8.82 11.60
N PRO A 10 -8.21 -10.13 11.94
CA PRO A 10 -6.95 -10.74 12.35
C PRO A 10 -5.84 -10.68 11.28
N SER A 11 -6.20 -10.78 9.98
CA SER A 11 -5.22 -10.68 8.88
C SER A 11 -4.60 -9.27 8.78
N VAL A 12 -5.43 -8.23 8.93
CA VAL A 12 -4.94 -6.84 8.98
C VAL A 12 -4.06 -6.64 10.20
N ARG A 13 -4.46 -7.15 11.38
CA ARG A 13 -3.63 -7.07 12.60
C ARG A 13 -2.26 -7.71 12.42
N LEU A 14 -2.17 -8.89 11.81
CA LEU A 14 -0.88 -9.53 11.53
C LEU A 14 -0.01 -8.68 10.60
N THR A 15 -0.62 -8.02 9.63
CA THR A 15 0.08 -7.10 8.70
C THR A 15 0.57 -5.87 9.44
N THR A 16 -0.24 -5.27 10.31
CA THR A 16 0.17 -4.09 11.11
C THR A 16 1.30 -4.42 12.07
N ASP A 17 1.24 -5.57 12.74
CA ASP A 17 2.27 -6.03 13.68
C ASP A 17 3.61 -6.27 12.95
N LEU A 18 3.55 -6.88 11.76
CA LEU A 18 4.73 -7.09 10.92
C LEU A 18 5.35 -5.75 10.48
N ILE A 19 4.52 -4.80 10.05
CA ILE A 19 5.00 -3.47 9.66
C ILE A 19 5.66 -2.76 10.84
N ALA A 20 5.01 -2.74 12.01
CA ALA A 20 5.55 -2.10 13.20
C ALA A 20 6.89 -2.72 13.63
N TYR A 21 6.96 -4.06 13.67
CA TYR A 21 8.19 -4.77 14.02
C TYR A 21 9.33 -4.45 13.07
N THR A 22 9.08 -4.45 11.76
CA THR A 22 10.12 -4.27 10.73
C THR A 22 10.61 -2.84 10.65
N VAL A 23 9.73 -1.84 10.83
CA VAL A 23 10.15 -0.44 10.90
C VAL A 23 11.11 -0.19 12.07
N GLU A 24 10.94 -0.89 13.18
CA GLU A 24 11.80 -0.75 14.36
C GLU A 24 13.10 -1.58 14.26
N ASN A 25 12.97 -2.85 13.87
CA ASN A 25 14.05 -3.83 14.02
C ASN A 25 14.78 -4.16 12.72
N ILE A 26 14.11 -3.97 11.57
CA ILE A 26 14.64 -4.32 10.24
C ILE A 26 14.41 -3.14 9.29
N PRO A 27 14.92 -1.94 9.61
CA PRO A 27 14.47 -0.68 8.99
C PRO A 27 14.82 -0.56 7.51
N ARG A 28 15.51 -1.53 6.89
CA ARG A 28 15.82 -1.55 5.45
C ARG A 28 14.92 -2.51 4.65
N TRP A 29 14.04 -3.26 5.30
CA TRP A 29 13.14 -4.19 4.63
C TRP A 29 11.78 -3.54 4.37
N ASN A 30 11.17 -3.86 3.22
CA ASN A 30 9.82 -3.42 2.88
C ASN A 30 8.84 -4.56 3.23
N PRO A 31 8.10 -4.47 4.35
CA PRO A 31 7.30 -5.56 4.89
C PRO A 31 6.03 -5.86 4.10
N THR A 32 5.57 -4.89 3.30
CA THR A 32 4.35 -5.02 2.52
C THR A 32 4.58 -4.54 1.10
N ASN A 33 4.06 -5.33 0.17
CA ASN A 33 3.96 -4.99 -1.23
C ASN A 33 2.49 -5.03 -1.63
N ILE A 34 1.87 -3.86 -1.75
CA ILE A 34 0.48 -3.72 -2.14
C ILE A 34 0.39 -4.09 -3.61
N CYS A 35 -0.01 -5.34 -3.82
CA CYS A 35 0.07 -5.98 -5.11
C CYS A 35 -1.29 -5.93 -5.82
N SER A 36 -1.43 -4.91 -6.67
CA SER A 36 -2.60 -4.72 -7.52
C SER A 36 -2.53 -5.55 -8.80
N TYR A 37 -1.37 -6.14 -9.12
CA TYR A 37 -1.19 -6.97 -10.31
C TYR A 37 -2.31 -8.01 -10.51
N HIS A 38 -2.62 -8.75 -9.45
CA HIS A 38 -3.66 -9.78 -9.47
C HIS A 38 -5.08 -9.24 -9.74
N LEU A 39 -5.31 -7.95 -9.54
CA LEU A 39 -6.60 -7.32 -9.82
C LEU A 39 -6.79 -7.15 -11.31
N GLN A 40 -5.77 -6.68 -12.04
CA GLN A 40 -5.84 -6.57 -13.49
C GLN A 40 -5.91 -7.95 -14.15
N GLU A 41 -5.18 -8.95 -13.63
CA GLU A 41 -5.32 -10.35 -14.06
C GLU A 41 -6.73 -10.92 -13.82
N ALA A 42 -7.46 -10.40 -12.83
CA ALA A 42 -8.85 -10.76 -12.56
C ALA A 42 -9.86 -9.89 -13.35
N GLY A 43 -9.40 -9.04 -14.27
CA GLY A 43 -10.25 -8.21 -15.13
C GLY A 43 -10.50 -6.78 -14.63
N ALA A 44 -9.79 -6.31 -13.61
CA ALA A 44 -9.85 -4.90 -13.22
C ALA A 44 -9.30 -4.00 -14.33
N THR A 45 -10.01 -2.90 -14.62
CA THR A 45 -9.50 -1.82 -15.47
C THR A 45 -8.31 -1.12 -14.79
N PRO A 46 -7.43 -0.44 -15.55
CA PRO A 46 -6.34 0.38 -15.00
C PRO A 46 -6.77 1.36 -13.89
N THR A 47 -7.95 1.97 -14.05
CA THR A 47 -8.51 2.87 -13.03
C THR A 47 -8.89 2.12 -11.75
N GLN A 48 -9.55 0.96 -11.88
CA GLN A 48 -9.93 0.13 -10.73
C GLN A 48 -8.68 -0.40 -10.01
N GLU A 49 -7.66 -0.84 -10.75
CA GLU A 49 -6.40 -1.30 -10.18
C GLU A 49 -5.78 -0.25 -9.24
N LEU A 50 -5.63 0.99 -9.72
CA LEU A 50 -5.07 2.09 -8.94
C LEU A 50 -5.95 2.48 -7.76
N ALA A 51 -7.26 2.58 -7.98
CA ALA A 51 -8.21 2.92 -6.92
C ALA A 51 -8.16 1.91 -5.78
N TYR A 52 -8.15 0.61 -6.09
CA TYR A 52 -8.08 -0.45 -5.10
C TYR A 52 -6.70 -0.52 -4.43
N ALA A 53 -5.61 -0.31 -5.17
CA ALA A 53 -4.25 -0.27 -4.62
C ALA A 53 -4.11 0.85 -3.58
N LEU A 54 -4.48 2.08 -3.94
CA LEU A 54 -4.39 3.24 -3.04
C LEU A 54 -5.36 3.12 -1.86
N SER A 55 -6.56 2.58 -2.07
CA SER A 55 -7.51 2.32 -0.99
C SER A 55 -6.97 1.28 0.00
N THR A 56 -6.31 0.23 -0.49
CA THR A 56 -5.64 -0.76 0.35
C THR A 56 -4.49 -0.13 1.14
N ALA A 57 -3.72 0.75 0.51
CA ALA A 57 -2.64 1.48 1.17
C ALA A 57 -3.17 2.36 2.30
N ILE A 58 -4.28 3.07 2.07
CA ILE A 58 -4.97 3.85 3.09
C ILE A 58 -5.39 2.95 4.25
N ALA A 59 -6.07 1.84 3.98
CA ALA A 59 -6.56 0.95 5.03
C ALA A 59 -5.43 0.37 5.89
N ILE A 60 -4.30 0.00 5.28
CA ILE A 60 -3.13 -0.51 6.02
C ILE A 60 -2.45 0.60 6.82
N LEU A 61 -2.23 1.77 6.24
CA LEU A 61 -1.59 2.89 6.93
C LEU A 61 -2.46 3.40 8.09
N ASP A 62 -3.77 3.54 7.89
CA ASP A 62 -4.73 3.88 8.95
C ASP A 62 -4.66 2.83 10.07
N ALA A 63 -4.66 1.53 9.76
CA ALA A 63 -4.56 0.48 10.75
C ALA A 63 -3.23 0.50 11.54
N VAL A 64 -2.10 0.79 10.89
CA VAL A 64 -0.81 0.95 11.59
C VAL A 64 -0.85 2.18 12.51
N ARG A 65 -1.34 3.33 12.04
CA ARG A 65 -1.47 4.56 12.85
C ARG A 65 -2.35 4.30 14.07
N ASP A 66 -3.52 3.73 13.85
CA ASP A 66 -4.55 3.56 14.88
C ASP A 66 -4.17 2.45 15.89
N SER A 67 -3.22 1.57 15.54
CA SER A 67 -2.67 0.58 16.47
C SER A 67 -1.82 1.19 17.59
N GLY A 68 -1.32 2.42 17.41
CA GLY A 68 -0.45 3.10 18.40
C GLY A 68 0.93 2.46 18.61
N GLN A 69 1.30 1.44 17.82
CA GLN A 69 2.58 0.74 17.97
C GLN A 69 3.78 1.60 17.53
N ILE A 70 3.56 2.56 16.63
CA ILE A 70 4.59 3.46 16.12
C ILE A 70 4.26 4.90 16.56
N PRO A 71 5.20 5.60 17.23
CA PRO A 71 5.06 7.01 17.56
C PRO A 71 4.76 7.88 16.33
N ALA A 72 3.93 8.92 16.50
CA ALA A 72 3.47 9.77 15.40
C ALA A 72 4.62 10.46 14.65
N ASP A 73 5.68 10.87 15.35
CA ASP A 73 6.89 11.47 14.78
C ASP A 73 7.70 10.50 13.92
N ARG A 74 7.47 9.19 14.07
CA ARG A 74 8.11 8.13 13.27
C ARG A 74 7.21 7.54 12.20
N PHE A 75 5.98 8.05 12.05
CA PHE A 75 5.02 7.51 11.08
C PHE A 75 5.49 7.65 9.61
N ALA A 76 6.31 8.65 9.31
CA ALA A 76 6.93 8.81 7.99
C ALA A 76 7.77 7.58 7.58
N ALA A 77 8.40 6.90 8.55
CA ALA A 77 9.14 5.67 8.29
C ALA A 77 8.23 4.51 7.87
N VAL A 78 6.97 4.47 8.32
CA VAL A 78 5.98 3.48 7.88
C VAL A 78 5.60 3.74 6.43
N VAL A 79 5.24 4.98 6.10
CA VAL A 79 4.84 5.39 4.74
C VAL A 79 5.96 5.09 3.73
N GLY A 80 7.21 5.41 4.08
CA GLY A 80 8.38 5.15 3.23
C GLY A 80 8.71 3.66 3.02
N ARG A 81 8.05 2.73 3.74
CA ARG A 81 8.25 1.28 3.62
C ARG A 81 7.11 0.57 2.89
N ILE A 82 6.05 1.29 2.52
CA ILE A 82 5.01 0.77 1.64
C ILE A 82 5.58 0.66 0.24
N SER A 83 5.53 -0.54 -0.32
CA SER A 83 5.88 -0.79 -1.72
C SER A 83 4.65 -1.25 -2.51
N PHE A 84 4.73 -1.15 -3.83
CA PHE A 84 3.62 -1.48 -4.73
C PHE A 84 4.10 -2.40 -5.85
N PHE A 85 3.21 -3.30 -6.27
CA PHE A 85 3.41 -4.14 -7.44
C PHE A 85 2.18 -4.03 -8.34
N VAL A 86 2.36 -3.20 -9.35
CA VAL A 86 1.37 -2.83 -10.37
C VAL A 86 1.63 -3.59 -11.65
N ASN A 87 0.58 -3.88 -12.41
CA ASN A 87 0.69 -4.54 -13.70
C ASN A 87 1.03 -3.53 -14.81
N ALA A 88 1.51 -4.03 -15.96
CA ALA A 88 1.76 -3.28 -17.17
C ALA A 88 1.22 -4.11 -18.36
N GLY A 89 -0.05 -3.89 -18.70
CA GLY A 89 -0.71 -4.55 -19.81
C GLY A 89 -0.25 -4.07 -21.20
N ILE A 90 -0.90 -4.60 -22.24
CA ILE A 90 -0.56 -4.32 -23.65
C ILE A 90 -0.89 -2.88 -24.08
N ARG A 91 -1.71 -2.15 -23.32
CA ARG A 91 -2.17 -0.79 -23.63
C ARG A 91 -1.10 0.24 -23.25
N PHE A 92 0.04 0.21 -23.96
CA PHE A 92 1.27 0.95 -23.64
C PHE A 92 1.05 2.40 -23.17
N VAL A 93 0.29 3.21 -23.91
CA VAL A 93 0.03 4.62 -23.57
C VAL A 93 -0.76 4.73 -22.26
N GLU A 94 -1.82 3.93 -22.10
CA GLU A 94 -2.64 3.96 -20.89
C GLU A 94 -1.86 3.49 -19.68
N GLU A 95 -1.08 2.41 -19.80
CA GLU A 95 -0.25 1.88 -18.72
C GLU A 95 0.85 2.86 -18.30
N THR A 96 1.44 3.57 -19.26
CA THR A 96 2.40 4.65 -18.99
C THR A 96 1.74 5.81 -18.24
N CYS A 97 0.57 6.27 -18.72
CA CYS A 97 -0.21 7.32 -18.06
C CYS A 97 -0.65 6.91 -16.65
N LYS A 98 -1.06 5.65 -16.49
CA LYS A 98 -1.45 5.03 -15.22
C LYS A 98 -0.32 5.14 -14.19
N LEU A 99 0.90 4.72 -14.53
CA LEU A 99 2.04 4.79 -13.60
C LEU A 99 2.42 6.22 -13.21
N ARG A 100 2.34 7.17 -14.16
CA ARG A 100 2.57 8.60 -13.87
C ARG A 100 1.50 9.17 -12.93
N ALA A 101 0.23 8.87 -13.20
CA ALA A 101 -0.87 9.28 -12.36
C ALA A 101 -0.77 8.63 -10.96
N PHE A 102 -0.39 7.36 -10.89
CA PHE A 102 -0.18 6.63 -9.65
C PHE A 102 0.82 7.32 -8.73
N GLY A 103 2.02 7.68 -9.24
CA GLY A 103 3.03 8.40 -8.45
C GLY A 103 2.51 9.72 -7.90
N ALA A 104 1.93 10.57 -8.76
CA ALA A 104 1.37 11.86 -8.33
C ALA A 104 0.23 11.71 -7.31
N MET A 105 -0.62 10.68 -7.44
CA MET A 105 -1.68 10.41 -6.48
C MET A 105 -1.13 9.89 -5.15
N TRP A 106 -0.10 9.05 -5.18
CA TRP A 106 0.57 8.56 -3.97
C TRP A 106 1.20 9.71 -3.19
N ASP A 107 1.98 10.57 -3.86
CA ASP A 107 2.62 11.74 -3.22
C ASP A 107 1.57 12.67 -2.60
N ARG A 108 0.50 12.96 -3.34
CA ARG A 108 -0.61 13.77 -2.84
C ARG A 108 -1.28 13.13 -1.62
N LEU A 109 -1.52 11.82 -1.65
CA LEU A 109 -2.16 11.07 -0.58
C LEU A 109 -1.29 11.06 0.69
N ALA A 110 0.00 10.78 0.53
CA ALA A 110 0.97 10.80 1.63
C ALA A 110 1.03 12.19 2.30
N ALA A 111 1.12 13.24 1.49
CA ALA A 111 1.18 14.61 1.99
C ALA A 111 -0.13 15.05 2.66
N GLN A 112 -1.28 14.84 2.00
CA GLN A 112 -2.56 15.38 2.48
C GLN A 112 -3.16 14.58 3.63
N ARG A 113 -2.96 13.25 3.68
CA ARG A 113 -3.58 12.40 4.70
C ARG A 113 -2.65 12.12 5.88
N TYR A 114 -1.34 12.08 5.66
CA TYR A 114 -0.38 11.67 6.67
C TYR A 114 0.70 12.72 6.96
N GLY A 115 0.74 13.84 6.23
CA GLY A 115 1.75 14.88 6.42
C GLY A 115 3.16 14.43 6.03
N VAL A 116 3.29 13.43 5.16
CA VAL A 116 4.58 12.87 4.72
C VAL A 116 4.86 13.30 3.28
N SER A 117 6.01 13.93 3.04
CA SER A 117 6.49 14.36 1.73
C SER A 117 7.70 13.56 1.26
#